data_AF-D8LP00-F1
#
_entry.id   AF-D8LP00-F1
#
_cell.length_a   1.000
_cell.length_b   1.000
_cell.length_c   1.000
_cell.angle_alpha   90.00
_cell.angle_beta   90.00
_cell.angle_gamma   90.00
#
_symmetry.space_group_name_H-M   'P 1'
#
loop_
_entity.id
_entity.type
_entity.pdbx_description
1 polymer ?
#
loop_
_entity_poly.entity_id
_entity_poly.type
_entity_poly.pdbx_seq_one_letter_code
_entity_poly.pdbx_strand_id
1 'polypeptide(L)'
;MLWDLKEGKRLYSLDAGDIIHSLVFSPNRYWLCAATTAGIKIWDLESKVVVDELRPEFPEVSVKAIVPYCTCLCWSNNGSILYSG
;
A
#
# COMPACT_ATOMS: atom_id res chain seq x y z
N MET A 1 6.59 9.29 3.80
CA MET A 1 6.80 10.68 3.32
C MET A 1 7.38 10.60 1.91
N LEU A 2 7.00 11.50 0.99
CA LEU A 2 7.59 11.57 -0.36
C LEU A 2 8.57 12.76 -0.46
N TRP A 3 9.65 12.52 -1.19
CA TRP A 3 10.76 13.45 -1.37
C TRP A 3 11.14 13.50 -2.84
N ASP A 4 11.46 14.69 -3.31
CA ASP A 4 12.17 14.89 -4.56
C ASP A 4 13.67 14.83 -4.26
N LEU A 5 14.32 13.77 -4.74
CA LEU A 5 15.75 13.56 -4.48
C LEU A 5 16.65 14.45 -5.35
N LYS A 6 16.14 14.96 -6.48
CA LYS A 6 16.92 15.84 -7.37
C LYS A 6 17.04 17.23 -6.77
N GLU A 7 15.93 17.73 -6.22
CA GLU A 7 15.87 19.06 -5.60
C GLU A 7 16.10 19.02 -4.09
N GLY A 8 16.14 17.83 -3.48
CA GLY A 8 16.33 17.66 -2.04
C GLY A 8 15.16 18.18 -1.19
N LYS A 9 13.98 18.33 -1.78
CA LYS A 9 12.80 18.92 -1.12
C LYS A 9 11.78 17.86 -0.72
N ARG A 10 11.13 18.09 0.42
CA ARG A 10 9.97 17.31 0.85
C ARG A 10 8.77 17.70 -0.02
N LEU A 11 8.12 16.71 -0.62
CA LEU A 11 6.93 16.95 -1.46
C LEU A 11 5.68 16.99 -0.58
N TYR A 12 5.28 15.86 -0.03
CA TYR A 12 4.13 15.74 0.87
C TYR A 12 4.18 14.42 1.64
N SER A 13 3.20 14.17 2.50
CA SER A 13 3.07 12.94 3.27
C SER A 13 1.72 12.31 3.02
N LEU A 14 1.72 10.99 2.88
CA LEU A 14 0.52 10.18 2.73
C LEU A 14 0.28 9.48 4.06
N ASP A 15 -0.95 9.53 4.54
CA ASP A 15 -1.34 8.88 5.78
C ASP A 15 -1.94 7.50 5.50
N ALA A 16 -1.26 6.47 6.01
CA ALA A 16 -1.72 5.08 5.91
C ALA A 16 -2.74 4.72 6.99
N GLY A 17 -2.77 5.45 8.11
CA GLY A 17 -3.68 5.23 9.24
C GLY A 17 -3.37 4.02 10.13
N ASP A 18 -2.34 3.24 9.80
CA ASP A 18 -1.96 2.01 10.52
C ASP A 18 -0.47 1.67 10.24
N ILE A 19 0.07 0.66 10.93
CA ILE A 19 1.43 0.16 10.76
C ILE A 19 1.61 -0.31 9.31
N ILE A 20 2.63 0.23 8.65
CA ILE A 20 3.00 -0.15 7.29
C ILE A 20 4.07 -1.24 7.35
N HIS A 21 3.79 -2.39 6.74
CA HIS A 21 4.72 -3.52 6.67
C HIS A 21 5.50 -3.56 5.36
N SER A 22 4.89 -3.10 4.26
CA SER A 22 5.52 -3.07 2.93
C SER A 22 5.03 -1.90 2.09
N LEU A 23 5.90 -1.37 1.22
CA LEU A 23 5.61 -0.30 0.26
C LEU A 23 6.12 -0.69 -1.11
N VAL A 24 5.33 -0.46 -2.16
CA VAL A 24 5.76 -0.71 -3.53
C VAL A 24 5.16 0.33 -4.50
N PHE A 25 5.99 0.84 -5.41
CA PHE A 25 5.53 1.68 -6.51
C PHE A 25 4.97 0.81 -7.63
N SER A 26 3.86 1.23 -8.23
CA SER A 26 3.39 0.60 -9.46
C SER A 26 4.40 0.88 -10.59
N PRO A 27 4.76 -0.13 -11.41
CA PRO A 27 5.70 0.07 -12.50
C PRO A 27 5.07 0.70 -13.76
N ASN A 28 3.74 0.76 -13.85
CA ASN A 28 3.03 1.26 -15.04
C ASN A 28 2.10 2.46 -14.77
N ARG A 29 1.78 2.73 -13.50
CA ARG A 29 0.96 3.87 -13.07
C ARG A 29 1.74 4.66 -12.04
N TYR A 30 1.44 5.95 -11.91
CA TYR A 30 2.07 6.78 -10.88
C TYR A 30 1.42 6.56 -9.51
N TRP A 31 1.44 5.30 -9.06
CA TRP A 31 0.78 4.86 -7.84
C TRP A 31 1.77 4.36 -6.81
N LEU A 32 1.38 4.50 -5.54
CA LEU A 32 2.03 3.87 -4.41
C LEU A 32 1.03 2.93 -3.74
N CYS A 33 1.50 1.73 -3.38
CA CYS A 33 0.74 0.78 -2.57
C CYS A 33 1.43 0.60 -1.23
N ALA A 34 0.66 0.63 -0.14
CA ALA A 34 1.13 0.28 1.21
C ALA A 34 0.31 -0.88 1.74
N ALA A 35 1.01 -1.91 2.21
CA ALA A 35 0.42 -2.96 3.02
C ALA A 35 0.42 -2.53 4.48
N THR A 36 -0.74 -2.54 5.10
CA THR A 36 -0.96 -2.27 6.51
C THR A 36 -1.63 -3.45 7.20
N THR A 37 -1.72 -3.39 8.53
CA THR A 37 -2.45 -4.41 9.31
C THR A 37 -3.93 -4.45 8.92
N ALA A 38 -4.54 -3.30 8.63
CA ALA A 38 -5.94 -3.20 8.21
C ALA A 38 -6.22 -3.57 6.74
N GLY A 39 -5.22 -3.49 5.84
CA GLY A 39 -5.42 -3.76 4.41
C GLY A 39 -4.33 -3.20 3.52
N ILE A 40 -4.59 -3.08 2.22
CA ILE A 40 -3.66 -2.48 1.25
C ILE A 40 -4.26 -1.19 0.74
N LYS A 41 -3.58 -0.07 1.01
CA LYS A 41 -4.01 1.25 0.57
C LYS A 41 -3.25 1.66 -0.70
N ILE A 42 -3.98 2.18 -1.67
CA ILE A 42 -3.45 2.55 -2.99
C ILE A 42 -3.67 4.04 -3.20
N TRP A 43 -2.60 4.78 -3.48
CA TRP A 43 -2.65 6.20 -3.80
C TRP A 43 -2.24 6.45 -5.24
N ASP A 44 -2.90 7.43 -5.86
CA ASP A 44 -2.40 8.10 -7.05
C ASP A 44 -1.56 9.30 -6.61
N LEU A 45 -0.28 9.31 -7.00
CA LEU A 45 0.69 10.31 -6.60
C LEU A 45 0.59 11.59 -7.43
N GLU A 46 -0.05 11.55 -8.61
CA GLU A 46 -0.31 12.72 -9.44
C GLU A 46 -1.40 13.57 -8.80
N SER A 47 -2.57 12.95 -8.61
CA SER A 47 -3.76 13.59 -8.05
C SER A 47 -3.75 13.66 -6.51
N LYS A 48 -2.86 12.92 -5.85
CA LYS A 48 -2.69 12.85 -4.39
C LYS A 48 -3.92 12.32 -3.66
N VAL A 49 -4.68 11.44 -4.30
CA VAL A 49 -5.88 10.84 -3.72
C VAL A 49 -5.68 9.36 -3.44
N VAL A 50 -6.49 8.81 -2.53
CA VAL A 50 -6.62 7.37 -2.37
C VAL A 50 -7.46 6.86 -3.54
N VAL A 51 -6.89 5.95 -4.31
CA VAL A 51 -7.59 5.29 -5.43
C VAL A 51 -8.46 4.17 -4.90
N ASP A 52 -7.91 3.38 -3.97
CA ASP A 52 -8.61 2.23 -3.40
C ASP A 52 -8.00 1.80 -2.06
N GLU A 53 -8.77 1.03 -1.31
CA GLU A 53 -8.34 0.34 -0.11
C GLU A 53 -8.82 -1.11 -0.12
N LEU A 54 -7.90 -2.03 -0.40
CA LEU A 54 -8.19 -3.45 -0.51
C LEU A 54 -8.14 -4.09 0.88
N ARG A 55 -9.27 -4.63 1.33
CA ARG A 55 -9.38 -5.36 2.59
C ARG A 55 -9.78 -6.80 2.31
N PRO A 56 -8.96 -7.80 2.69
CA PRO A 56 -9.38 -9.18 2.58
C PRO A 56 -10.51 -9.46 3.58
N GLU A 57 -11.55 -10.16 3.13
CA GLU A 57 -12.54 -10.72 4.03
C GLU A 57 -12.00 -12.04 4.58
N PHE A 58 -11.71 -12.06 5.87
CA PHE A 58 -11.35 -13.29 6.58
C PHE A 58 -12.59 -13.86 7.27
N PRO A 59 -12.78 -15.19 7.25
CA PRO A 59 -13.83 -15.82 8.04
C PRO A 59 -13.63 -15.51 9.53
N GLU A 60 -14.73 -15.52 10.28
CA GLU A 60 -14.67 -15.29 11.73
C GLU A 60 -13.69 -16.26 12.38
N VAL A 61 -12.63 -15.69 12.94
CA VAL A 61 -11.62 -16.41 13.70
C VAL A 61 -12.00 -16.41 15.18
N SER A 62 -11.61 -17.47 15.89
CA SER A 62 -11.81 -17.54 17.34
C SER A 62 -11.23 -16.31 18.05
N VAL A 63 -11.76 -15.95 19.22
CA VAL A 63 -11.37 -14.74 19.99
C VAL A 63 -9.86 -14.63 20.29
N LYS A 64 -9.10 -15.74 20.21
CA LYS A 64 -7.65 -15.78 20.45
C LYS A 64 -6.79 -15.79 19.18
N ALA A 65 -7.40 -15.92 18.00
CA ALA A 65 -6.68 -16.02 16.75
C ALA A 65 -6.34 -14.63 16.20
N ILE A 66 -5.17 -14.52 15.60
CA ILE A 66 -4.70 -13.31 14.94
C ILE A 66 -5.29 -13.31 13.52
N VAL A 67 -5.95 -12.22 13.15
CA VAL A 67 -6.42 -12.02 11.78
C VAL A 67 -5.20 -11.84 10.88
N PRO A 68 -5.07 -12.59 9.77
CA PRO A 68 -3.95 -12.40 8.85
C PRO A 68 -3.95 -10.98 8.27
N TYR A 69 -2.76 -10.46 8.03
CA TYR A 69 -2.57 -9.17 7.37
C TYR A 69 -1.40 -9.23 6.42
N CYS A 70 -1.37 -8.29 5.46
CA CYS A 70 -0.35 -8.28 4.44
C CYS A 70 0.99 -7.78 5.01
N THR A 71 2.04 -8.54 4.75
CA THR A 71 3.42 -8.26 5.18
C THR A 71 4.33 -7.94 4.01
N CYS A 72 4.01 -8.39 2.80
CA CYS A 72 4.80 -8.11 1.60
C CYS A 72 3.94 -7.87 0.35
N LEU A 73 4.46 -7.03 -0.55
CA LEU A 73 3.80 -6.68 -1.81
C LEU A 73 4.78 -6.82 -2.97
N CYS A 74 4.29 -7.28 -4.12
CA CYS A 74 5.08 -7.33 -5.35
C CYS A 74 4.19 -7.10 -6.58
N TRP A 75 4.61 -6.21 -7.47
CA TRP A 75 3.95 -6.06 -8.76
C TRP A 75 4.48 -7.08 -9.76
N SER A 76 3.60 -7.57 -10.64
CA SER A 76 4.03 -8.24 -11.86
C SER A 76 4.91 -7.30 -12.70
N ASN A 77 5.81 -7.86 -13.52
CA ASN A 77 6.76 -7.06 -14.30
C ASN A 77 6.07 -6.04 -15.25
N ASN A 78 4.88 -6.35 -15.75
CA ASN A 78 4.06 -5.46 -16.58
C ASN A 78 3.15 -4.50 -15.78
N GLY A 79 3.16 -4.59 -14.44
CA GLY A 79 2.35 -3.77 -13.53
C GLY A 79 0.85 -4.03 -13.56
N SER A 80 0.40 -5.12 -14.18
CA SER A 80 -1.05 -5.40 -14.29
C SER A 80 -1.62 -6.07 -13.05
N ILE A 81 -0.79 -6.77 -12.26
CA ILE A 81 -1.22 -7.55 -11.09
C ILE A 81 -0.35 -7.16 -9.89
N LEU A 82 -1.00 -6.87 -8.77
CA LEU A 82 -0.37 -6.72 -7.46
C LEU A 82 -0.56 -8.02 -6.68
N TYR A 83 0.54 -8.63 -6.26
CA TYR A 83 0.57 -9.78 -5.36
C TYR A 83 0.78 -9.30 -3.92
N SER A 84 0.07 -9.92 -2.99
CA SER A 84 0.18 -9.69 -1.55
C SER A 84 0.39 -11.02 -0.83
N GLY A 85 1.17 -10.98 0.25
CA GLY A 85 1.42 -12.10 1.17
C GLY A 85 1.67 -11.62 2.58
#